data_AF-A0A849PYD5-F1
#
_entry.id   AF-A0A849PYD5-F1
#
_cell.length_a   1.000
_cell.length_b   1.000
_cell.length_c   1.000
_cell.angle_alpha   90.00
_cell.angle_beta   90.00
_cell.angle_gamma   90.00
#
_symmetry.space_group_name_H-M   'P 1'
#
loop_
_entity.id
_entity.type
_entity.pdbx_description
1 polymer ?
#
loop_
_entity_poly.entity_id
_entity_poly.type
_entity_poly.pdbx_seq_one_letter_code
_entity_poly.pdbx_strand_id
1 'polypeptide(L)'
;MTELSSLDFRVLVEELQFLAGGKIQKIYHEGKDLHISVFVKSRGTNMLVTGDGKFFTTPHSLKHKERPTGFCMFLRKRLSGQWIDSIRQLGFERILLLETVDYRIYFELFRNGNTIITDKDDKIVSVMSVQIWKDRVLKANETYKLPPVSYDTPKIDYDAFSLALGKSSKNIISFLARDLGFGGNYAEEILFSSKLDKDIVCKGLDERKVKKLFKAISSMLVMKKEPQIILEDSKYADLSSFSLVKYGKSDKKKFSALNEAADE
;
A
#
# COMPACT_ATOMS: atom_id res chain seq x y z
N MET A 1 0.47 -12.96 -7.13
CA MET A 1 -0.49 -11.96 -6.61
C MET A 1 -0.27 -10.69 -7.40
N THR A 2 -1.34 -10.07 -7.91
CA THR A 2 -1.27 -8.75 -8.55
C THR A 2 -0.77 -7.73 -7.54
N GLU A 3 0.04 -6.76 -7.97
CA GLU A 3 0.51 -5.70 -7.08
C GLU A 3 -0.68 -4.83 -6.63
N LEU A 4 -0.89 -4.72 -5.32
CA LEU A 4 -1.93 -3.86 -4.73
C LEU A 4 -1.78 -2.42 -5.25
N SER A 5 -2.89 -1.72 -5.52
CA SER A 5 -2.84 -0.27 -5.77
C SER A 5 -2.67 0.51 -4.46
N SER A 6 -2.38 1.81 -4.52
CA SER A 6 -2.41 2.66 -3.31
C SER A 6 -3.81 2.75 -2.70
N LEU A 7 -4.85 2.56 -3.53
CA LEU A 7 -6.23 2.54 -3.08
C LEU A 7 -6.56 1.25 -2.33
N ASP A 8 -6.16 0.08 -2.83
CA ASP A 8 -6.33 -1.20 -2.09
C ASP A 8 -5.53 -1.19 -0.80
N PHE A 9 -4.30 -0.69 -0.87
CA PHE A 9 -3.44 -0.57 0.29
C PHE A 9 -4.09 0.31 1.37
N ARG A 10 -4.74 1.42 0.98
CA ARG A 10 -5.51 2.24 1.91
C ARG A 10 -6.62 1.45 2.60
N VAL A 11 -7.41 0.69 1.84
CA VAL A 11 -8.49 -0.14 2.39
C VAL A 11 -7.94 -1.15 3.39
N LEU A 12 -6.83 -1.84 3.05
CA LEU A 12 -6.16 -2.76 3.97
C LEU A 12 -5.66 -2.06 5.24
N VAL A 13 -5.00 -0.89 5.12
CA VAL A 13 -4.51 -0.16 6.30
C VAL A 13 -5.67 0.29 7.21
N GLU A 14 -6.81 0.69 6.64
CA GLU A 14 -8.04 0.99 7.40
C GLU A 14 -8.57 -0.24 8.14
N GLU A 15 -8.57 -1.41 7.50
CA GLU A 15 -9.00 -2.68 8.14
C GLU A 15 -8.02 -3.15 9.22
N LEU A 16 -6.73 -2.84 9.08
CA LEU A 16 -5.65 -3.27 9.97
C LEU A 16 -5.43 -2.33 11.18
N GLN A 17 -6.25 -1.29 11.34
CA GLN A 17 -6.14 -0.35 12.48
C GLN A 17 -6.24 -1.03 13.85
N PHE A 18 -6.84 -2.22 13.93
CA PHE A 18 -6.91 -2.99 15.18
C PHE A 18 -5.53 -3.42 15.72
N LEU A 19 -4.46 -3.36 14.91
CA LEU A 19 -3.10 -3.63 15.35
C LEU A 19 -2.57 -2.52 16.29
N ALA A 20 -3.10 -1.30 16.20
CA ALA A 20 -2.77 -0.23 17.15
C ALA A 20 -3.20 -0.63 18.57
N GLY A 21 -2.34 -0.39 19.56
CA GLY A 21 -2.47 -0.91 20.91
C GLY A 21 -2.16 -2.41 21.04
N GLY A 22 -1.71 -3.08 19.98
CA GLY A 22 -1.25 -4.46 20.00
C GLY A 22 0.20 -4.59 20.49
N LYS A 23 0.55 -5.74 21.07
CA LYS A 23 1.90 -6.04 21.55
C LYS A 23 2.66 -6.90 20.54
N ILE A 24 3.81 -6.45 20.07
CA ILE A 24 4.69 -7.22 19.19
C ILE A 24 5.27 -8.40 19.98
N GLN A 25 5.04 -9.62 19.52
CA GLN A 25 5.50 -10.85 20.18
C GLN A 25 6.73 -11.44 19.49
N LYS A 26 6.58 -11.81 18.22
CA LYS A 26 7.61 -12.52 17.44
C LYS A 26 7.78 -11.85 16.08
N ILE A 27 9.00 -11.89 15.57
CA ILE A 27 9.35 -11.34 14.26
C ILE A 27 10.08 -12.41 13.47
N TYR A 28 9.73 -12.58 12.21
CA TYR A 28 10.33 -13.52 11.28
C TYR A 28 10.67 -12.78 10.00
N HIS A 29 11.81 -13.11 9.40
CA HIS A 29 12.24 -12.47 8.16
C HIS A 29 12.94 -13.51 7.29
N GLU A 30 12.43 -13.70 6.08
CA GLU A 30 12.92 -14.64 5.08
C GLU A 30 12.89 -13.99 3.69
N GLY A 31 14.05 -13.84 3.06
CA GLY A 31 14.13 -13.16 1.76
C GLY A 31 13.70 -11.70 1.86
N LYS A 32 12.54 -11.37 1.27
CA LYS A 32 11.88 -10.06 1.37
C LYS A 32 10.64 -10.09 2.26
N ASP A 33 10.23 -11.27 2.72
CA ASP A 33 9.06 -11.46 3.56
C ASP A 33 9.43 -11.17 5.01
N LEU A 34 8.70 -10.24 5.63
CA LEU A 34 8.80 -9.86 7.03
C LEU A 34 7.44 -10.08 7.69
N HIS A 35 7.41 -10.97 8.67
CA HIS A 35 6.21 -11.31 9.42
C HIS A 35 6.34 -10.90 10.88
N ILE A 36 5.33 -10.18 11.37
CA ILE A 36 5.31 -9.63 12.73
C ILE A 36 4.07 -10.18 13.44
N SER A 37 4.29 -11.02 14.43
CA SER A 37 3.25 -11.52 15.32
C SER A 37 2.89 -10.45 16.34
N VAL A 38 1.63 -10.05 16.36
CA VAL A 38 1.08 -9.00 17.22
C VAL A 38 -0.08 -9.61 18.02
N PHE A 39 0.00 -9.49 19.34
CA PHE A 39 -1.12 -9.84 20.22
C PHE A 39 -2.01 -8.63 20.44
N VAL A 40 -3.28 -8.77 20.12
CA VAL A 40 -4.32 -7.77 20.32
C VAL A 40 -5.35 -8.34 21.29
N LYS A 41 -5.62 -7.66 22.41
CA LYS A 41 -6.45 -8.21 23.50
C LYS A 41 -7.81 -8.73 23.03
N SER A 42 -8.44 -8.06 22.07
CA SER A 42 -9.76 -8.41 21.51
C SER A 42 -9.73 -9.44 20.39
N ARG A 43 -8.57 -9.74 19.79
CA ARG A 43 -8.44 -10.60 18.60
C ARG A 43 -7.41 -11.73 18.74
N GLY A 44 -6.73 -11.84 19.88
CA GLY A 44 -5.63 -12.78 20.07
C GLY A 44 -4.41 -12.41 19.24
N THR A 45 -3.59 -13.41 18.93
CA THR A 45 -2.37 -13.24 18.13
C THR A 45 -2.71 -13.24 16.64
N ASN A 46 -2.28 -12.19 15.95
CA ASN A 46 -2.40 -12.02 14.50
C ASN A 46 -1.00 -11.80 13.92
N MET A 47 -0.73 -12.35 12.76
CA MET A 47 0.54 -12.19 12.04
C MET A 47 0.36 -11.14 10.95
N LEU A 48 1.03 -10.00 11.06
CA LEU A 48 1.18 -9.06 9.94
C LEU A 48 2.20 -9.65 8.96
N VAL A 49 1.78 -9.87 7.72
CA VAL A 49 2.58 -10.41 6.62
C VAL A 49 2.87 -9.28 5.64
N THR A 50 4.16 -9.04 5.39
CA THR A 50 4.63 -8.02 4.45
C THR A 50 5.73 -8.60 3.58
N GLY A 51 5.85 -8.18 2.32
CA GLY A 51 6.94 -8.59 1.41
C GLY A 51 6.43 -9.21 0.11
N ASP A 52 7.22 -9.08 -0.97
CA ASP A 52 6.91 -9.62 -2.32
C ASP A 52 5.47 -9.36 -2.80
N GLY A 53 4.96 -8.15 -2.57
CA GLY A 53 3.62 -7.70 -2.97
C GLY A 53 2.50 -8.13 -2.01
N LYS A 54 2.82 -8.87 -0.94
CA LYS A 54 1.88 -9.26 0.12
C LYS A 54 1.78 -8.16 1.17
N PHE A 55 0.55 -7.89 1.59
CA PHE A 55 0.25 -7.04 2.73
C PHE A 55 -1.10 -7.44 3.33
N PHE A 56 -1.10 -8.18 4.42
CA PHE A 56 -2.32 -8.62 5.11
C PHE A 56 -1.99 -9.08 6.54
N THR A 57 -3.02 -9.41 7.30
CA THR A 57 -2.90 -10.13 8.57
C THR A 57 -3.61 -11.46 8.53
N THR A 58 -3.04 -12.43 9.23
CA THR A 58 -3.64 -13.75 9.40
C THR A 58 -3.67 -14.16 10.87
N PRO A 59 -4.74 -14.80 11.37
CA PRO A 59 -4.73 -15.42 12.70
C PRO A 59 -3.94 -16.73 12.71
N HIS A 60 -3.56 -17.27 11.55
CA HIS A 60 -2.89 -18.55 11.42
C HIS A 60 -1.39 -18.46 11.73
N SER A 61 -0.85 -19.54 12.28
CA SER A 61 0.59 -19.67 12.48
C SER A 61 1.27 -20.07 11.18
N LEU A 62 2.28 -19.30 10.78
CA LEU A 62 3.07 -19.58 9.59
C LEU A 62 4.33 -20.38 9.97
N LYS A 63 4.73 -21.31 9.09
CA LYS A 63 5.99 -22.06 9.24
C LYS A 63 7.16 -21.17 8.84
N HIS A 64 8.21 -21.16 9.66
CA HIS A 64 9.41 -20.36 9.41
C HIS A 64 10.66 -21.22 9.55
N LYS A 65 11.71 -20.90 8.79
CA LYS A 65 13.04 -21.47 8.98
C LYS A 65 13.60 -21.09 10.35
N GLU A 66 14.39 -21.99 10.93
CA GLU A 66 14.90 -21.81 12.30
C GLU A 66 15.99 -20.75 12.43
N ARG A 67 16.76 -20.45 11.37
CA ARG A 67 17.90 -19.52 11.43
C ARG A 67 17.48 -18.10 11.06
N PRO A 68 17.35 -17.17 12.03
CA PRO A 68 17.00 -15.79 11.73
C PRO A 68 18.16 -15.05 11.07
N THR A 69 17.84 -14.13 10.16
CA THR A 69 18.81 -13.19 9.57
C THR A 69 19.29 -12.15 10.60
N GLY A 70 20.42 -11.49 10.34
CA GLY A 70 20.92 -10.40 11.21
C GLY A 70 19.92 -9.27 11.38
N PHE A 71 19.22 -8.90 10.30
CA PHE A 71 18.12 -7.92 10.35
C PHE A 71 16.97 -8.39 11.26
N CYS A 72 16.55 -9.66 11.15
CA CYS A 72 15.53 -10.25 12.03
C CYS A 72 15.93 -10.16 13.50
N MET A 73 17.18 -10.51 13.82
CA MET A 73 17.71 -10.47 15.17
C MET A 73 17.75 -9.05 15.73
N PHE A 74 18.09 -8.07 14.89
CA PHE A 74 18.02 -6.66 15.24
C PHE A 74 16.58 -6.25 15.61
N LEU A 75 15.61 -6.58 14.75
CA LEU A 75 14.19 -6.27 15.00
C LEU A 75 13.69 -6.93 16.29
N ARG A 76 14.00 -8.21 16.51
CA ARG A 76 13.62 -8.91 17.75
C ARG A 76 14.19 -8.21 18.98
N LYS A 77 15.47 -7.80 18.95
CA LYS A 77 16.11 -7.11 20.08
C LYS A 77 15.47 -5.75 20.39
N ARG A 78 14.95 -5.05 19.38
CA ARG A 78 14.43 -3.69 19.53
C ARG A 78 12.91 -3.62 19.72
N LEU A 79 12.16 -4.47 19.02
CA LEU A 79 10.71 -4.34 18.87
C LEU A 79 9.92 -5.41 19.63
N SER A 80 10.48 -6.59 19.89
CA SER A 80 9.75 -7.63 20.64
C SER A 80 9.40 -7.12 22.04
N GLY A 81 8.14 -7.25 22.41
CA GLY A 81 7.59 -6.78 23.67
C GLY A 81 7.08 -5.33 23.63
N GLN A 82 7.39 -4.55 22.59
CA GLN A 82 6.87 -3.20 22.43
C GLN A 82 5.39 -3.20 22.02
N TRP A 83 4.71 -2.12 22.37
CA TRP A 83 3.35 -1.84 21.94
C TRP A 83 3.38 -1.00 20.67
N ILE A 84 2.43 -1.27 19.77
CA ILE A 84 2.21 -0.48 18.57
C ILE A 84 1.38 0.73 18.98
N ASP A 85 1.93 1.93 18.85
CA ASP A 85 1.23 3.17 19.17
C ASP A 85 0.28 3.57 18.04
N SER A 86 0.73 3.44 16.79
CA SER A 86 -0.10 3.72 15.63
C SER A 86 0.35 2.98 14.38
N ILE A 87 -0.58 2.85 13.43
CA ILE A 87 -0.35 2.29 12.10
C ILE A 87 -1.07 3.19 11.09
N ARG A 88 -0.36 3.74 10.10
CA ARG A 88 -0.96 4.59 9.08
C ARG A 88 -0.26 4.48 7.73
N GLN A 89 -1.01 4.74 6.67
CA GLN A 89 -0.44 4.96 5.34
C GLN A 89 0.18 6.36 5.30
N LEU A 90 1.33 6.49 4.63
CA LEU A 90 1.94 7.79 4.34
C LEU A 90 1.53 8.28 2.95
N GLY A 91 0.84 9.43 2.91
CA GLY A 91 0.29 9.99 1.67
C GLY A 91 -0.68 9.02 0.98
N PHE A 92 -0.68 9.03 -0.35
CA PHE A 92 -1.38 8.03 -1.17
C PHE A 92 -0.40 7.07 -1.85
N GLU A 93 0.62 6.67 -1.08
CA GLU A 93 1.67 5.74 -1.50
C GLU A 93 1.48 4.38 -0.81
N ARG A 94 2.13 3.35 -1.34
CA ARG A 94 2.19 2.02 -0.69
C ARG A 94 3.26 1.96 0.38
N ILE A 95 3.14 2.85 1.38
CA ILE A 95 4.08 2.95 2.50
C ILE A 95 3.30 2.89 3.80
N LEU A 96 3.52 1.83 4.57
CA LEU A 96 3.03 1.74 5.94
C LEU A 96 4.02 2.39 6.89
N LEU A 97 3.56 3.27 7.76
CA LEU A 97 4.26 3.67 8.97
C LEU A 97 3.62 2.99 10.17
N LEU A 98 4.42 2.17 10.86
CA LEU A 98 4.11 1.62 12.17
C LEU A 98 4.98 2.33 13.20
N GLU A 99 4.37 2.88 14.24
CA GLU A 99 5.09 3.55 15.32
C GLU A 99 4.98 2.74 16.61
N THR A 100 6.08 2.67 17.34
CA THR A 100 6.15 2.22 18.75
C THR A 100 6.71 3.36 19.59
N VAL A 101 6.83 3.17 20.91
CA VAL A 101 7.35 4.21 21.82
C VAL A 101 8.73 4.74 21.38
N ASP A 102 9.62 3.85 20.92
CA ASP A 102 11.01 4.20 20.62
C ASP A 102 11.30 4.34 19.11
N TYR A 103 10.50 3.71 18.25
CA TYR A 103 10.86 3.52 16.85
C TYR A 103 9.72 3.89 15.89
N ARG A 104 10.13 4.22 14.67
CA ARG A 104 9.26 4.25 13.49
C ARG A 104 9.72 3.18 12.51
N ILE A 105 8.78 2.43 11.97
CA ILE A 105 9.04 1.35 11.01
C ILE A 105 8.27 1.66 9.74
N TYR A 106 8.99 1.84 8.65
CA TYR A 106 8.47 2.13 7.33
C TYR A 106 8.53 0.85 6.49
N PHE A 107 7.39 0.43 5.97
CA PHE A 107 7.29 -0.67 5.01
C PHE A 107 6.96 -0.09 3.65
N GLU A 108 7.93 -0.02 2.76
CA GLU A 108 7.75 0.34 1.36
C GLU A 108 7.32 -0.90 0.56
N LEU A 109 6.03 -0.97 0.21
CA LEU A 109 5.37 -2.15 -0.35
C LEU A 109 5.15 -2.01 -1.87
N PHE A 110 6.23 -1.68 -2.56
CA PHE A 110 6.31 -1.65 -4.01
C PHE A 110 7.52 -2.46 -4.49
N ARG A 111 7.61 -2.78 -5.78
CA ARG A 111 8.61 -3.72 -6.35
C ARG A 111 10.06 -3.57 -5.83
N ASN A 112 10.54 -2.34 -5.64
CA ASN A 112 11.90 -2.02 -5.15
C ASN A 112 11.90 -1.40 -3.75
N GLY A 113 10.82 -1.60 -3.01
CA GLY A 113 10.66 -1.13 -1.64
C GLY A 113 11.53 -1.90 -0.65
N ASN A 114 11.36 -1.55 0.61
CA ASN A 114 12.31 -1.83 1.68
C ASN A 114 11.60 -1.74 3.04
N THR A 115 12.21 -2.31 4.08
CA THR A 115 11.79 -2.06 5.47
C THR A 115 12.86 -1.22 6.16
N ILE A 116 12.46 -0.05 6.66
CA ILE A 116 13.35 0.92 7.31
C ILE A 116 12.91 1.12 8.75
N ILE A 117 13.86 1.15 9.67
CA ILE A 117 13.62 1.42 11.08
C ILE A 117 14.41 2.66 11.45
N THR A 118 13.72 3.64 11.99
CA THR A 118 14.31 4.90 12.45
C THR A 118 14.02 5.11 13.93
N ASP A 119 14.77 6.00 14.55
CA ASP A 119 14.34 6.65 15.78
C ASP A 119 13.21 7.66 15.51
N LYS A 120 12.84 8.44 16.53
CA LYS A 120 11.76 9.44 16.45
C LYS A 120 12.10 10.65 15.59
N ASP A 121 13.38 10.89 15.31
CA ASP A 121 13.89 11.99 14.48
C ASP A 121 14.16 11.54 13.04
N ASP A 122 13.61 10.38 12.63
CA ASP A 122 13.77 9.77 11.32
C ASP A 122 15.22 9.40 10.97
N LYS A 123 16.12 9.29 11.96
CA LYS A 123 17.47 8.76 11.72
C LYS A 123 17.41 7.25 11.63
N ILE A 124 17.89 6.70 10.52
CA ILE A 124 17.87 5.27 10.22
C ILE A 124 18.76 4.53 11.21
N VAL A 125 18.15 3.63 11.98
CA VAL A 125 18.85 2.72 12.88
C VAL A 125 19.19 1.41 12.16
N SER A 126 18.29 0.95 11.28
CA SER A 126 18.50 -0.27 10.50
C SER A 126 17.65 -0.28 9.23
N VAL A 127 18.13 -0.99 8.19
CA VAL A 127 17.42 -1.21 6.92
C VAL A 127 17.50 -2.67 6.54
N MET A 128 16.45 -3.20 5.91
CA MET A 128 16.44 -4.56 5.40
C MET A 128 17.44 -4.73 4.25
N SER A 129 17.53 -3.75 3.36
CA SER A 129 18.52 -3.68 2.28
C SER A 129 19.12 -2.28 2.17
N VAL A 130 20.44 -2.17 1.99
CA VAL A 130 21.08 -0.88 1.74
C VAL A 130 20.81 -0.46 0.30
N GLN A 131 20.28 0.74 0.11
CA GLN A 131 19.98 1.29 -1.21
C GLN A 131 20.49 2.73 -1.30
N ILE A 132 21.20 3.03 -2.39
CA ILE A 132 21.82 4.34 -2.62
C ILE A 132 21.39 4.82 -4.01
N TRP A 133 20.68 5.94 -4.04
CA TRP A 133 20.31 6.67 -5.24
C TRP A 133 20.91 8.08 -5.19
N LYS A 134 20.78 8.81 -6.30
CA LYS A 134 21.26 10.19 -6.38
C LYS A 134 20.66 11.10 -5.31
N ASP A 135 19.35 11.00 -5.10
CA ASP A 135 18.60 11.92 -4.24
C ASP A 135 18.19 11.31 -2.89
N ARG A 136 18.56 10.04 -2.65
CA ARG A 136 18.06 9.24 -1.52
C ARG A 136 19.07 8.18 -1.10
N VAL A 137 19.37 8.10 0.20
CA VAL A 137 20.24 7.07 0.77
C VAL A 137 19.50 6.35 1.89
N LEU A 138 19.41 5.03 1.79
CA LEU A 138 18.85 4.15 2.83
C LEU A 138 19.98 3.31 3.42
N LYS A 139 20.56 3.82 4.50
CA LYS A 139 21.66 3.19 5.25
C LYS A 139 21.61 3.65 6.70
N ALA A 140 22.10 2.83 7.62
CA ALA A 140 22.21 3.20 9.03
C ALA A 140 22.95 4.54 9.22
N ASN A 141 22.45 5.36 10.14
CA ASN A 141 22.85 6.73 10.49
C ASN A 141 22.48 7.84 9.51
N GLU A 142 21.91 7.53 8.35
CA GLU A 142 21.32 8.54 7.45
C GLU A 142 19.93 8.95 7.93
N THR A 143 19.46 10.13 7.54
CA THR A 143 18.06 10.54 7.76
C THR A 143 17.17 9.92 6.68
N TYR A 144 16.12 9.22 7.10
CA TYR A 144 15.14 8.64 6.19
C TYR A 144 14.42 9.73 5.41
N LYS A 145 14.30 9.51 4.10
CA LYS A 145 13.50 10.32 3.20
C LYS A 145 12.52 9.42 2.48
N LEU A 146 11.27 9.85 2.39
CA LEU A 146 10.28 9.20 1.54
C LEU A 146 10.77 9.16 0.09
N PRO A 147 10.37 8.14 -0.69
CA PRO A 147 10.53 8.22 -2.13
C PRO A 147 9.84 9.48 -2.68
N PRO A 148 10.24 9.98 -3.87
CA PRO A 148 9.62 11.17 -4.47
C PRO A 148 8.09 11.01 -4.53
N VAL A 149 7.38 11.85 -3.77
CA VAL A 149 5.91 11.83 -3.72
C VAL A 149 5.36 12.59 -4.92
N SER A 150 4.40 12.01 -5.63
CA SER A 150 3.74 12.70 -6.74
C SER A 150 2.61 13.59 -6.22
N TYR A 151 1.54 13.00 -5.69
CA TYR A 151 0.36 13.72 -5.19
C TYR A 151 -0.33 12.96 -4.05
N ASP A 152 -0.89 13.67 -3.07
CA ASP A 152 -1.81 13.07 -2.08
C ASP A 152 -3.23 13.06 -2.66
N THR A 153 -3.48 12.10 -3.57
CA THR A 153 -4.69 12.03 -4.40
C THR A 153 -6.01 12.19 -3.63
N PRO A 154 -6.21 11.59 -2.45
CA PRO A 154 -7.45 11.79 -1.69
C PRO A 154 -7.67 13.20 -1.16
N LYS A 155 -6.61 14.03 -1.09
CA LYS A 155 -6.67 15.41 -0.58
C LYS A 155 -6.49 16.45 -1.67
N ILE A 156 -6.27 16.05 -2.92
CA ILE A 156 -6.08 16.99 -4.03
C ILE A 156 -7.41 17.69 -4.35
N ASP A 157 -7.41 19.01 -4.36
CA ASP A 157 -8.55 19.79 -4.83
C ASP A 157 -8.57 19.88 -6.37
N TYR A 158 -9.65 20.45 -6.91
CA TYR A 158 -9.82 20.56 -8.36
C TYR A 158 -8.73 21.42 -9.01
N ASP A 159 -8.33 22.52 -8.38
CA ASP A 159 -7.39 23.48 -8.97
C ASP A 159 -5.98 22.88 -9.01
N ALA A 160 -5.54 22.26 -7.92
CA ALA A 160 -4.29 21.53 -7.83
C ALA A 160 -4.26 20.34 -8.82
N PHE A 161 -5.36 19.59 -8.92
CA PHE A 161 -5.49 18.50 -9.90
C PHE A 161 -5.40 19.01 -11.34
N SER A 162 -6.15 20.07 -11.68
CA SER A 162 -6.16 20.68 -13.00
C SER A 162 -4.77 21.18 -13.39
N LEU A 163 -4.07 21.82 -12.46
CA LEU A 163 -2.70 22.29 -12.65
C LEU A 163 -1.71 21.14 -12.87
N ALA A 164 -1.81 20.09 -12.05
CA ALA A 164 -0.98 18.88 -12.16
C ALA A 164 -1.16 18.19 -13.52
N LEU A 165 -2.42 17.98 -13.91
CA LEU A 165 -2.80 17.38 -15.19
C LEU A 165 -2.28 18.22 -16.37
N GLY A 166 -2.47 19.55 -16.34
CA GLY A 166 -2.03 20.45 -17.40
C GLY A 166 -0.51 20.54 -17.59
N LYS A 167 0.28 20.22 -16.56
CA LYS A 167 1.75 20.15 -16.61
C LYS A 167 2.29 18.80 -17.11
N SER A 168 1.48 17.74 -17.07
CA SER A 168 1.91 16.40 -17.42
C SER A 168 1.90 16.18 -18.94
N SER A 169 3.02 15.69 -19.48
CA SER A 169 3.12 15.26 -20.88
C SER A 169 2.77 13.77 -21.08
N LYS A 170 2.32 13.07 -20.03
CA LYS A 170 1.96 11.65 -20.08
C LYS A 170 0.54 11.47 -20.65
N ASN A 171 0.23 10.26 -21.10
CA ASN A 171 -1.15 9.85 -21.36
C ASN A 171 -1.95 9.78 -20.06
N ILE A 172 -3.26 10.06 -20.12
CA ILE A 172 -4.12 10.11 -18.94
C ILE A 172 -4.12 8.81 -18.14
N ILE A 173 -4.08 7.64 -18.80
CA ILE A 173 -3.97 6.35 -18.10
C ILE A 173 -2.69 6.25 -17.26
N SER A 174 -1.56 6.70 -17.79
CA SER A 174 -0.27 6.65 -17.09
C SER A 174 -0.23 7.64 -15.92
N PHE A 175 -0.82 8.82 -16.10
CA PHE A 175 -0.94 9.82 -15.04
C PHE A 175 -1.81 9.31 -13.89
N LEU A 176 -3.00 8.77 -14.18
CA LEU A 176 -3.89 8.19 -13.16
C LEU A 176 -3.23 7.01 -12.43
N ALA A 177 -2.65 6.07 -13.18
CA ALA A 177 -2.11 4.85 -12.61
C ALA A 177 -0.85 5.07 -11.77
N ARG A 178 0.07 5.91 -12.23
CA ARG A 178 1.39 6.11 -11.60
C ARG A 178 1.48 7.36 -10.75
N ASP A 179 1.01 8.50 -11.26
CA ASP A 179 1.22 9.78 -10.57
C ASP A 179 0.14 10.01 -9.50
N LEU A 180 -1.09 9.53 -9.74
CA LEU A 180 -2.17 9.57 -8.75
C LEU A 180 -2.33 8.27 -7.96
N GLY A 181 -1.48 7.26 -8.18
CA GLY A 181 -1.42 6.04 -7.35
C GLY A 181 -2.58 5.05 -7.53
N PHE A 182 -3.46 5.24 -8.51
CA PHE A 182 -4.61 4.34 -8.72
C PHE A 182 -4.22 2.95 -9.24
N GLY A 183 -3.02 2.76 -9.80
CA GLY A 183 -2.71 1.54 -10.53
C GLY A 183 -3.55 1.37 -11.80
N GLY A 184 -3.26 0.32 -12.57
CA GLY A 184 -3.87 0.14 -13.90
C GLY A 184 -5.38 -0.06 -13.86
N ASN A 185 -5.86 -0.97 -13.00
CA ASN A 185 -7.26 -1.36 -12.94
C ASN A 185 -8.20 -0.21 -12.57
N TYR A 186 -7.86 0.55 -11.53
CA TYR A 186 -8.69 1.69 -11.12
C TYR A 186 -8.54 2.89 -12.07
N ALA A 187 -7.38 3.07 -12.69
CA ALA A 187 -7.23 4.06 -13.74
C ALA A 187 -8.15 3.76 -14.94
N GLU A 188 -8.25 2.49 -15.38
CA GLU A 188 -9.19 2.08 -16.42
C GLU A 188 -10.66 2.32 -16.01
N GLU A 189 -11.03 1.99 -14.77
CA GLU A 189 -12.37 2.23 -14.25
C GLU A 189 -12.75 3.73 -14.25
N ILE A 190 -11.82 4.59 -13.83
CA ILE A 190 -12.01 6.05 -13.84
C ILE A 190 -12.20 6.57 -15.27
N LEU A 191 -11.43 6.06 -16.22
CA LEU A 191 -11.53 6.43 -17.64
C LEU A 191 -12.83 5.94 -18.27
N PHE A 192 -13.23 4.72 -17.96
CA PHE A 192 -14.51 4.16 -18.38
C PHE A 192 -15.67 5.03 -17.87
N SER A 193 -15.66 5.37 -16.57
CA SER A 193 -16.66 6.23 -15.93
C SER A 193 -16.70 7.65 -16.50
N SER A 194 -15.54 8.21 -16.85
CA SER A 194 -15.43 9.56 -17.44
C SER A 194 -15.67 9.60 -18.96
N LYS A 195 -15.75 8.44 -19.62
CA LYS A 195 -15.87 8.27 -21.07
C LYS A 195 -14.73 8.96 -21.83
N LEU A 196 -13.51 8.82 -21.34
CA LEU A 196 -12.29 9.36 -21.94
C LEU A 196 -11.41 8.24 -22.48
N ASP A 197 -10.77 8.49 -23.63
CA ASP A 197 -9.82 7.57 -24.22
C ASP A 197 -8.49 7.57 -23.46
N LYS A 198 -7.94 6.38 -23.18
CA LYS A 198 -6.75 6.18 -22.34
C LYS A 198 -5.48 6.83 -22.88
N ASP A 199 -5.39 7.04 -24.18
CA ASP A 199 -4.19 7.52 -24.87
C ASP A 199 -4.19 9.04 -25.08
N ILE A 200 -5.21 9.75 -24.60
CA ILE A 200 -5.21 11.22 -24.59
C ILE A 200 -4.04 11.71 -23.72
N VAL A 201 -3.27 12.66 -24.25
CA VAL A 201 -2.20 13.34 -23.50
C VAL A 201 -2.80 14.32 -22.50
N CYS A 202 -2.32 14.33 -21.25
CA CYS A 202 -2.87 15.17 -20.17
C CYS A 202 -2.83 16.68 -20.51
N LYS A 203 -1.70 17.13 -21.07
CA LYS A 203 -1.55 18.51 -21.54
C LYS A 203 -2.48 18.77 -22.72
N GLY A 204 -3.40 19.72 -22.55
CA GLY A 204 -4.35 20.14 -23.58
C GLY A 204 -5.76 19.55 -23.46
N LEU A 205 -6.08 18.87 -22.36
CA LEU A 205 -7.48 18.55 -22.05
C LEU A 205 -8.29 19.84 -21.86
N ASP A 206 -9.46 19.91 -22.51
CA ASP A 206 -10.41 20.98 -22.26
C ASP A 206 -11.01 20.86 -20.85
N GLU A 207 -11.42 22.01 -20.28
CA GLU A 207 -11.93 22.11 -18.92
C GLU A 207 -13.11 21.16 -18.63
N ARG A 208 -13.97 20.89 -19.63
CA ARG A 208 -15.11 19.97 -19.47
C ARG A 208 -14.62 18.54 -19.24
N LYS A 209 -13.59 18.09 -19.96
CA LYS A 209 -12.97 16.77 -19.73
C LYS A 209 -12.28 16.71 -18.38
N VAL A 210 -11.57 17.76 -17.98
CA VAL A 210 -10.92 17.83 -16.65
C VAL A 210 -11.96 17.69 -15.52
N LYS A 211 -13.09 18.40 -15.60
CA LYS A 211 -14.19 18.29 -14.62
C LYS A 211 -14.79 16.89 -14.57
N LYS A 212 -15.03 16.26 -15.72
CA LYS A 212 -15.54 14.87 -15.78
C LYS A 212 -14.57 13.89 -15.12
N LEU A 213 -13.27 14.04 -15.41
CA LEU A 213 -12.24 13.18 -14.86
C LEU A 213 -12.11 13.35 -13.34
N PHE A 214 -12.08 14.59 -12.85
CA PHE A 214 -12.04 14.87 -11.42
C PHE A 214 -13.26 14.30 -10.69
N LYS A 215 -14.46 14.45 -11.25
CA LYS A 215 -15.67 13.84 -10.69
C LYS A 215 -15.56 12.31 -10.61
N ALA A 216 -15.05 11.66 -11.65
CA ALA A 216 -14.86 10.20 -11.66
C ALA A 216 -13.85 9.75 -10.59
N ILE A 217 -12.75 10.49 -10.42
CA ILE A 217 -11.77 10.28 -9.34
C ILE A 217 -12.45 10.39 -7.96
N SER A 218 -13.18 11.48 -7.72
CA SER A 218 -13.89 11.68 -6.44
C SER A 218 -14.89 10.56 -6.17
N SER A 219 -15.63 10.11 -7.19
CA SER A 219 -16.56 8.98 -7.06
C SER A 219 -15.85 7.66 -6.77
N MET A 220 -14.69 7.40 -7.37
CA MET A 220 -13.89 6.19 -7.10
C MET A 220 -13.41 6.15 -5.64
N LEU A 221 -12.96 7.28 -5.10
CA LEU A 221 -12.44 7.39 -3.73
C LEU A 221 -13.50 7.13 -2.64
N VAL A 222 -14.78 7.33 -2.95
CA VAL A 222 -15.91 7.11 -2.02
C VAL A 222 -16.78 5.91 -2.41
N MET A 223 -16.32 5.11 -3.37
CA MET A 223 -17.06 3.93 -3.80
C MET A 223 -17.26 2.96 -2.63
N LYS A 224 -18.41 2.27 -2.61
CA LYS A 224 -18.67 1.25 -1.60
C LYS A 224 -17.69 0.09 -1.78
N LYS A 225 -16.99 -0.26 -0.70
CA LYS A 225 -16.09 -1.42 -0.67
C LYS A 225 -16.87 -2.71 -0.91
N GLU A 226 -16.36 -3.53 -1.83
CA GLU A 226 -16.85 -4.87 -2.14
C GLU A 226 -15.64 -5.79 -2.37
N PRO A 227 -14.94 -6.21 -1.29
CA PRO A 227 -13.73 -6.99 -1.40
C PRO A 227 -13.96 -8.34 -2.08
N GLN A 228 -13.12 -8.65 -3.08
CA GLN A 228 -13.28 -9.85 -3.88
C GLN A 228 -11.97 -10.31 -4.54
N ILE A 229 -11.86 -11.62 -4.71
CA ILE A 229 -10.88 -12.25 -5.61
C ILE A 229 -11.56 -12.46 -6.96
N ILE A 230 -10.89 -12.01 -8.01
CA ILE A 230 -11.28 -12.23 -9.41
C ILE A 230 -10.61 -13.50 -9.91
N LEU A 231 -11.38 -14.34 -10.58
CA LEU A 231 -10.93 -15.61 -11.14
C LEU A 231 -11.05 -15.59 -12.66
N GLU A 232 -10.02 -16.08 -13.34
CA GLU A 232 -10.00 -16.38 -14.77
C GLU A 232 -9.67 -17.87 -14.94
N ASP A 233 -10.52 -18.62 -15.65
CA ASP A 233 -10.40 -20.07 -15.79
C ASP A 233 -10.19 -20.81 -14.45
N SER A 234 -10.96 -20.41 -13.42
CA SER A 234 -10.87 -20.91 -12.04
C SER A 234 -9.52 -20.71 -11.35
N LYS A 235 -8.65 -19.84 -11.87
CA LYS A 235 -7.37 -19.48 -11.26
C LYS A 235 -7.43 -18.03 -10.76
N TYR A 236 -6.66 -17.75 -9.71
CA TYR A 236 -6.47 -16.39 -9.22
C TYR A 236 -6.02 -15.49 -10.38
N ALA A 237 -6.79 -14.45 -10.65
CA ALA A 237 -6.45 -13.41 -11.62
C ALA A 237 -6.14 -12.09 -10.92
N ASP A 238 -6.98 -11.69 -9.95
CA ASP A 238 -6.82 -10.39 -9.30
C ASP A 238 -7.43 -10.32 -7.89
N LEU A 239 -7.04 -9.29 -7.15
CA LEU A 239 -7.62 -8.90 -5.87
C LEU A 239 -8.11 -7.47 -5.97
N SER A 240 -9.37 -7.22 -5.64
CA SER A 240 -9.97 -5.89 -5.76
C SER A 240 -10.77 -5.52 -4.52
N SER A 241 -10.60 -4.27 -4.09
CA SER A 241 -11.40 -3.65 -3.03
C SER A 241 -12.82 -3.28 -3.48
N PHE A 242 -13.05 -3.17 -4.79
CA PHE A 242 -14.29 -2.67 -5.37
C PHE A 242 -14.76 -3.51 -6.56
N SER A 243 -16.04 -3.36 -6.91
CA SER A 243 -16.62 -4.00 -8.10
C SER A 243 -16.39 -3.14 -9.34
N LEU A 244 -15.40 -3.55 -10.15
CA LEU A 244 -15.03 -2.86 -11.38
C LEU A 244 -15.77 -3.43 -12.59
N VAL A 245 -16.06 -2.56 -13.57
CA VAL A 245 -16.77 -2.93 -14.79
C VAL A 245 -15.96 -3.94 -15.62
N LYS A 246 -14.62 -3.83 -15.61
CA LYS A 246 -13.74 -4.77 -16.33
C LYS A 246 -13.91 -6.22 -15.91
N TYR A 247 -14.32 -6.47 -14.66
CA TYR A 247 -14.54 -7.83 -14.15
C TYR A 247 -15.97 -8.34 -14.40
N GLY A 248 -16.79 -7.65 -15.21
CA GLY A 248 -18.23 -7.90 -15.33
C GLY A 248 -18.61 -9.38 -15.53
N LYS A 249 -17.89 -10.09 -16.42
CA LYS A 249 -18.13 -11.50 -16.74
C LYS A 249 -17.22 -12.49 -16.02
N SER A 250 -16.25 -12.01 -15.26
CA SER A 250 -15.30 -12.87 -14.54
C SER A 250 -15.98 -13.52 -13.33
N ASP A 251 -15.54 -14.73 -13.00
CA ASP A 251 -15.93 -15.39 -11.75
C ASP A 251 -15.32 -14.64 -10.55
N LYS A 252 -16.08 -14.58 -9.44
CA LYS A 252 -15.74 -13.75 -8.27
C LYS A 252 -15.97 -14.51 -6.98
N LYS A 253 -14.97 -14.55 -6.12
CA LYS A 253 -15.12 -14.96 -4.71
C LYS A 253 -15.21 -13.70 -3.84
N LYS A 254 -16.36 -13.49 -3.20
CA LYS A 254 -16.62 -12.29 -2.36
C LYS A 254 -16.21 -12.53 -0.92
N PHE A 255 -15.74 -11.47 -0.26
CA PHE A 255 -15.30 -11.48 1.12
C PHE A 255 -15.91 -10.31 1.90
N SER A 256 -15.88 -10.39 3.23
CA SER A 256 -16.39 -9.32 4.08
C SER A 256 -15.37 -8.19 4.27
N ALA A 257 -14.09 -8.52 4.22
CA ALA A 257 -12.95 -7.62 4.34
C ALA A 257 -11.89 -7.93 3.28
N LEU A 258 -11.12 -6.93 2.83
CA LEU A 258 -10.02 -7.14 1.88
C LEU A 258 -8.90 -7.97 2.50
N ASN A 259 -8.68 -7.83 3.80
CA ASN A 259 -7.72 -8.64 4.54
C ASN A 259 -8.01 -10.15 4.42
N GLU A 260 -9.29 -10.56 4.46
CA GLU A 260 -9.67 -11.98 4.29
C GLU A 260 -9.38 -12.46 2.88
N ALA A 261 -9.66 -11.63 1.87
CA ALA A 261 -9.37 -11.94 0.47
C ALA A 261 -7.86 -12.00 0.18
N ALA A 262 -7.04 -11.25 0.92
CA ALA A 262 -5.59 -11.25 0.79
C ALA A 262 -4.89 -12.40 1.54
N ASP A 263 -5.54 -12.96 2.57
CA ASP A 263 -5.04 -14.12 3.36
C ASP A 263 -5.34 -15.48 2.70
N GLU A 264 -6.26 -15.53 1.74
CA GLU A 264 -6.61 -16.74 0.97
C GLU A 264 -5.47 -17.23 0.06
#